data_AF-A0A8B7DSI1-F1
#
_entry.id   AF-A0A8B7DSI1-F1
#
_cell.length_a   1.000
_cell.length_b   1.000
_cell.length_c   1.000
_cell.angle_alpha   90.00
_cell.angle_beta   90.00
_cell.angle_gamma   90.00
#
_symmetry.space_group_name_H-M   'P 1'
#
loop_
_entity.id
_entity.type
_entity.pdbx_description
1 polymer ?
#
loop_
_entity_poly.entity_id
_entity_poly.type
_entity_poly.pdbx_seq_one_letter_code
_entity_poly.pdbx_strand_id
1 'polypeptide(L)'
;MAEKQLVCRDCCQSLGSIIYQHESTFLSFKDRGGLFKPSLSVIKVCELTEQKFVRMSTTLSGKLPIIRCGIVDAISISVLEDINLSLVFRDLESHMFDIPIYENHIFILVKLLAKCYCKIRLHHLGKEESTKVCGLNVRKTLSKLVLFKNQ
;
A
#
# COMPACT_ATOMS: atom_id res chain seq x y z
N MET A 1 2.10 7.16 -5.66
CA MET A 1 3.34 7.33 -4.87
C MET A 1 4.43 6.36 -5.30
N ALA A 2 4.11 5.14 -5.74
CA ALA A 2 5.08 4.21 -6.34
C ALA A 2 5.54 4.63 -7.77
N GLU A 3 4.62 5.11 -8.61
CA GLU A 3 4.93 5.53 -10.01
C GLU A 3 5.98 6.65 -10.11
N LYS A 4 6.09 7.53 -9.10
CA LYS A 4 7.11 8.59 -9.11
C LYS A 4 8.52 8.10 -8.80
N GLN A 5 8.65 6.85 -8.34
CA GLN A 5 9.92 6.20 -7.99
C GLN A 5 10.28 5.07 -8.96
N LEU A 6 9.31 4.58 -9.73
CA LEU A 6 9.50 3.59 -10.79
C LEU A 6 9.72 4.30 -12.12
N VAL A 7 10.93 4.20 -12.66
CA VAL A 7 11.30 4.79 -13.96
C VAL A 7 10.88 3.90 -15.13
N CYS A 8 10.70 2.59 -14.88
CA CYS A 8 10.31 1.62 -15.89
C CYS A 8 8.80 1.62 -16.18
N ARG A 9 8.44 1.75 -17.46
CA ARG A 9 7.04 1.75 -17.93
C ARG A 9 6.36 0.39 -17.72
N ASP A 10 7.04 -0.70 -18.03
CA ASP A 10 6.47 -2.06 -17.94
C ASP A 10 6.17 -2.43 -16.49
N CYS A 11 7.08 -2.07 -15.57
CA CYS A 11 6.84 -2.23 -14.13
C CYS A 11 5.67 -1.39 -13.62
N CYS A 12 5.45 -0.19 -14.18
CA CYS A 12 4.27 0.61 -13.83
C CYS A 12 2.97 -0.02 -14.37
N GLN A 13 2.99 -0.57 -15.58
CA GLN A 13 1.81 -1.23 -16.17
C GLN A 13 1.42 -2.51 -15.40
N SER A 14 2.39 -3.23 -14.84
CA SER A 14 2.12 -4.44 -14.06
C SER A 14 1.51 -4.18 -12.67
N LEU A 15 1.45 -2.92 -12.23
CA LEU A 15 0.82 -2.53 -10.96
C LEU A 15 -0.70 -2.68 -10.98
N GLY A 16 -1.33 -2.58 -12.15
CA GLY A 16 -2.78 -2.64 -12.28
C GLY A 16 -3.32 -1.73 -13.37
N SER A 17 -4.64 -1.69 -13.48
CA SER A 17 -5.35 -0.89 -14.48
C SER A 17 -6.79 -0.63 -14.03
N ILE A 18 -7.47 0.30 -14.68
CA ILE A 18 -8.91 0.55 -14.48
C ILE A 18 -9.75 -0.64 -14.98
N ILE A 19 -9.22 -1.35 -15.99
CA ILE A 19 -9.90 -2.45 -16.69
C ILE A 19 -9.79 -3.78 -15.92
N TYR A 20 -8.86 -3.89 -14.95
CA TYR A 20 -8.67 -5.12 -14.20
C TYR A 20 -9.96 -5.53 -13.50
N GLN A 21 -10.23 -6.84 -13.45
CA GLN A 21 -11.32 -7.35 -12.65
C GLN A 21 -10.86 -7.51 -11.22
N HIS A 22 -11.72 -7.16 -10.28
CA HIS A 22 -11.46 -7.35 -8.86
C HIS A 22 -12.64 -8.13 -8.25
N GLU A 23 -12.36 -9.01 -7.30
CA GLU A 23 -13.36 -9.93 -6.73
C GLU A 23 -14.18 -9.30 -5.59
N SER A 24 -13.73 -8.18 -5.04
CA SER A 24 -14.40 -7.51 -3.90
C SER A 24 -15.74 -6.87 -4.29
N THR A 25 -16.83 -7.40 -3.75
CA THR A 25 -18.18 -6.83 -3.88
C THR A 25 -18.27 -5.38 -3.38
N PHE A 26 -17.45 -5.01 -2.39
CA PHE A 26 -17.41 -3.64 -1.87
C PHE A 26 -16.82 -2.66 -2.89
N LEU A 27 -15.71 -3.05 -3.52
CA LEU A 27 -15.09 -2.23 -4.55
C LEU A 27 -15.99 -2.12 -5.79
N SER A 28 -16.76 -3.16 -6.16
CA SER A 28 -17.68 -3.06 -7.29
C SER A 28 -18.85 -2.13 -6.99
N PHE A 29 -19.35 -2.15 -5.75
CA PHE A 29 -20.35 -1.20 -5.28
C PHE A 29 -19.83 0.25 -5.23
N LYS A 30 -18.55 0.44 -4.91
CA LYS A 30 -17.92 1.77 -4.82
C LYS A 30 -17.39 2.29 -6.15
N ASP A 31 -17.13 1.40 -7.11
CA ASP A 31 -16.62 1.77 -8.41
C ASP A 31 -17.68 2.54 -9.19
N ARG A 32 -17.27 3.68 -9.73
CA ARG A 32 -18.08 4.49 -10.66
C ARG A 32 -17.44 4.52 -12.04
N GLY A 33 -16.65 3.48 -12.37
CA GLY A 33 -15.93 3.31 -13.63
C GLY A 33 -14.57 4.01 -13.68
N GLY A 34 -14.08 4.52 -12.56
CA GLY A 34 -12.85 5.33 -12.50
C GLY A 34 -11.85 4.88 -11.45
N LEU A 35 -12.11 3.79 -10.72
CA LEU A 35 -11.17 3.28 -9.73
C LEU A 35 -10.03 2.52 -10.42
N PHE A 36 -8.79 2.86 -10.04
CA PHE A 36 -7.62 2.08 -10.39
C PHE A 36 -7.61 0.79 -9.58
N LYS A 37 -7.57 -0.36 -10.26
CA LYS A 37 -7.61 -1.67 -9.62
C LYS A 37 -6.22 -2.29 -9.65
N PRO A 38 -5.65 -2.65 -8.48
CA PRO A 38 -4.31 -3.20 -8.42
C PRO A 38 -4.27 -4.61 -9.02
N SER A 39 -3.10 -5.03 -9.48
CA SER A 39 -2.85 -6.41 -9.90
C SER A 39 -2.82 -7.35 -8.69
N LEU A 40 -3.09 -8.64 -8.93
CA LEU A 40 -3.03 -9.67 -7.87
C LEU A 40 -1.66 -9.71 -7.19
N SER A 41 -0.58 -9.45 -7.93
CA SER A 41 0.78 -9.35 -7.39
C SER A 41 0.90 -8.23 -6.36
N VAL A 42 0.34 -7.06 -6.66
CA VAL A 42 0.32 -5.92 -5.72
C VAL A 42 -0.49 -6.25 -4.46
N ILE A 43 -1.64 -6.92 -4.62
CA ILE A 43 -2.49 -7.33 -3.49
C ILE A 43 -1.71 -8.28 -2.57
N LYS A 44 -1.09 -9.33 -3.12
CA LYS A 44 -0.28 -10.29 -2.37
C LYS A 44 0.86 -9.63 -1.60
N VAL A 45 1.58 -8.68 -2.24
CA VAL A 45 2.63 -7.91 -1.56
C VAL A 45 2.06 -7.10 -0.41
N CYS A 46 0.93 -6.43 -0.60
CA CYS A 46 0.27 -5.64 0.45
C CYS A 46 -0.22 -6.53 1.60
N GLU A 47 -0.82 -7.68 1.32
CA GLU A 47 -1.31 -8.64 2.32
C GLU A 47 -0.16 -9.18 3.18
N LEU A 48 0.94 -9.61 2.56
CA LEU A 48 2.12 -10.06 3.28
C LEU A 48 2.73 -8.92 4.11
N THR A 49 2.74 -7.70 3.56
CA THR A 49 3.22 -6.51 4.29
C THR A 49 2.37 -6.23 5.53
N GLU A 50 1.03 -6.30 5.43
CA GLU A 50 0.15 -6.12 6.59
C GLU A 50 0.33 -7.24 7.62
N GLN A 51 0.48 -8.50 7.19
CA GLN A 51 0.77 -9.60 8.12
C GLN A 51 2.05 -9.34 8.93
N LYS A 52 3.12 -8.91 8.25
CA LYS A 52 4.40 -8.56 8.90
C LYS A 52 4.24 -7.35 9.83
N PHE A 53 3.51 -6.33 9.39
CA PHE A 53 3.22 -5.14 10.17
C PHE A 53 2.45 -5.47 11.45
N VAL A 54 1.38 -6.27 11.35
CA VAL A 54 0.56 -6.71 12.50
C VAL A 54 1.40 -7.52 13.47
N ARG A 55 2.16 -8.52 13.00
CA ARG A 55 3.05 -9.32 13.86
C ARG A 55 4.01 -8.44 14.65
N MET A 56 4.69 -7.52 13.98
CA MET A 56 5.59 -6.59 14.64
C MET A 56 4.85 -5.71 15.67
N SER A 57 3.66 -5.19 15.34
CA SER A 57 2.88 -4.36 16.27
C SER A 57 2.43 -5.12 17.53
N THR A 58 2.14 -6.42 17.41
CA THR A 58 1.80 -7.28 18.56
C THR A 58 2.99 -7.49 19.48
N THR A 59 4.21 -7.62 18.94
CA THR A 59 5.44 -7.70 19.72
C THR A 59 5.72 -6.42 20.52
N LEU A 60 5.26 -5.26 20.04
CA LEU A 60 5.40 -3.96 20.72
C LEU A 60 4.28 -3.69 21.74
N SER A 61 3.46 -4.68 22.09
CA SER A 61 2.33 -4.55 23.04
C SER A 61 1.38 -3.41 22.69
N GLY A 62 1.13 -3.17 21.40
CA GLY A 62 0.23 -2.12 20.92
C GLY A 62 0.74 -0.69 21.08
N LYS A 63 1.98 -0.48 21.55
CA LYS A 63 2.62 0.85 21.54
C LYS A 63 3.02 1.21 20.12
N LEU A 64 2.85 2.49 19.77
CA LEU A 64 3.33 3.00 18.49
C LEU A 64 4.83 2.72 18.37
N PRO A 65 5.29 2.18 17.23
CA PRO A 65 6.70 2.01 16.97
C PRO A 65 7.40 3.37 17.10
N ILE A 66 8.42 3.48 17.94
CA ILE A 66 9.22 4.69 18.03
C ILE A 66 9.93 4.83 16.67
N ILE A 67 9.49 5.81 15.87
CA ILE A 67 9.83 6.03 14.45
C ILE A 67 11.34 6.20 14.18
N ARG A 68 12.19 6.22 15.22
CA ARG A 68 13.61 6.58 15.11
C ARG A 68 14.51 5.57 14.40
N CYS A 69 14.07 4.36 14.02
CA CYS A 69 14.95 3.51 13.21
C CYS A 69 14.19 2.47 12.38
N GLY A 70 14.32 2.56 11.05
CA GLY A 70 14.33 1.41 10.14
C GLY A 70 13.11 0.48 10.07
N ILE A 71 12.01 0.72 10.78
CA ILE A 71 10.86 -0.20 10.82
C ILE A 71 10.28 -0.47 9.44
N VAL A 72 10.10 0.58 8.65
CA VAL A 72 9.60 0.46 7.27
C VAL A 72 10.57 -0.36 6.42
N ASP A 73 11.88 -0.16 6.60
CA ASP A 73 12.92 -0.93 5.91
C ASP A 73 12.94 -2.39 6.38
N ALA A 74 12.87 -2.65 7.67
CA ALA A 74 12.86 -3.98 8.28
C ALA A 74 11.65 -4.80 7.81
N ILE A 75 10.46 -4.20 7.78
CA ILE A 75 9.28 -4.86 7.21
C ILE A 75 9.49 -5.12 5.72
N SER A 76 9.99 -4.14 4.96
CA SER A 76 10.21 -4.33 3.53
C SER A 76 11.22 -5.44 3.23
N ILE A 77 12.27 -5.59 4.04
CA ILE A 77 13.26 -6.68 3.94
C ILE A 77 12.60 -8.01 4.29
N SER A 78 11.85 -8.08 5.39
CA SER A 78 11.16 -9.31 5.80
C SER A 78 10.08 -9.75 4.80
N VAL A 79 9.46 -8.81 4.08
CA VAL A 79 8.55 -9.13 2.97
C VAL A 79 9.34 -9.72 1.81
N LEU A 80 10.51 -9.17 1.46
CA LEU A 80 11.34 -9.70 0.38
C LEU A 80 11.90 -11.10 0.68
N GLU A 81 12.17 -11.41 1.95
CA GLU A 81 12.64 -12.74 2.37
C GLU A 81 11.54 -13.82 2.26
N ASP A 82 10.31 -13.47 2.63
CA ASP A 82 9.19 -14.44 2.67
C ASP A 82 8.43 -14.54 1.35
N ILE A 83 8.48 -13.52 0.50
CA ILE A 83 7.69 -13.50 -0.73
C ILE A 83 8.25 -14.48 -1.75
N ASN A 84 7.37 -15.32 -2.30
CA ASN A 84 7.76 -16.15 -3.42
C ASN A 84 7.73 -15.32 -4.72
N LEU A 85 8.92 -14.86 -5.15
CA LEU A 85 9.10 -14.05 -6.36
C LEU A 85 8.57 -14.72 -7.64
N SER A 86 8.52 -16.06 -7.71
CA SER A 86 7.95 -16.79 -8.87
C SER A 86 6.41 -16.73 -8.96
N LEU A 87 5.74 -16.24 -7.90
CA LEU A 87 4.28 -16.15 -7.82
C LEU A 87 3.76 -14.71 -7.96
N VAL A 88 4.67 -13.74 -8.08
CA VAL A 88 4.35 -12.31 -8.20
C VAL A 88 5.03 -11.73 -9.42
N PHE A 89 4.31 -10.87 -10.14
CA PHE A 89 4.78 -10.19 -11.34
C PHE A 89 5.32 -11.13 -12.44
N ARG A 90 4.69 -12.29 -12.63
CA ARG A 90 5.03 -13.23 -13.72
C ARG A 90 5.01 -12.58 -15.10
N ASP A 91 4.11 -11.62 -15.28
CA ASP A 91 3.98 -10.83 -16.51
C ASP A 91 5.24 -9.98 -16.81
N LEU A 92 6.16 -9.84 -15.85
CA LEU A 92 7.45 -9.15 -16.01
C LEU A 92 8.63 -10.12 -16.21
N GLU A 93 8.42 -11.45 -16.24
CA GLU A 93 9.52 -12.41 -16.39
C GLU A 93 10.30 -12.20 -17.70
N SER A 94 9.60 -11.96 -18.81
CA SER A 94 10.24 -11.64 -20.10
C SER A 94 11.02 -10.32 -20.05
N HIS A 95 10.44 -9.30 -19.41
CA HIS A 95 11.05 -7.99 -19.21
C HIS A 95 12.36 -8.07 -18.41
N MET A 96 12.49 -9.03 -17.49
CA MET A 96 13.73 -9.20 -16.72
C MET A 96 14.93 -9.60 -17.59
N PHE A 97 14.72 -10.16 -18.79
CA PHE A 97 15.80 -10.47 -19.72
C PHE A 97 16.29 -9.24 -20.50
N ASP A 98 15.48 -8.19 -20.59
CA ASP A 98 15.78 -6.95 -21.32
C ASP A 98 16.53 -5.92 -20.44
N ILE A 99 16.74 -6.23 -19.15
CA ILE A 99 17.30 -5.33 -18.15
C ILE A 99 18.69 -5.81 -17.71
N PRO A 100 19.62 -4.89 -17.36
CA PRO A 100 20.90 -5.27 -16.76
C PRO A 100 20.73 -6.08 -15.47
N ILE A 101 21.59 -7.08 -15.28
CA ILE A 101 21.54 -8.05 -14.16
C ILE A 101 21.56 -7.37 -12.76
N TYR A 102 22.17 -6.19 -12.65
CA TYR A 102 22.25 -5.43 -11.40
C TYR A 102 20.96 -4.64 -11.08
N GLU A 103 20.00 -4.60 -11.98
CA GLU A 103 18.70 -3.93 -11.82
C GLU A 103 17.57 -4.96 -11.76
N ASN A 104 17.44 -5.67 -10.63
CA ASN A 104 16.28 -6.54 -10.43
C ASN A 104 15.03 -5.68 -10.14
N HIS A 105 14.29 -5.33 -11.20
CA HIS A 105 13.13 -4.44 -11.04
C HIS A 105 12.01 -5.10 -10.22
N ILE A 106 11.83 -6.42 -10.26
CA ILE A 106 10.81 -7.10 -9.43
C ILE A 106 11.15 -6.92 -7.94
N PHE A 107 12.41 -7.11 -7.56
CA PHE A 107 12.88 -6.88 -6.19
C PHE A 107 12.65 -5.43 -5.75
N ILE A 108 13.00 -4.47 -6.60
CA ILE A 108 12.78 -3.03 -6.35
C ILE A 108 11.27 -2.76 -6.21
N LEU A 109 10.44 -3.31 -7.08
CA LEU A 109 9.00 -3.13 -7.12
C LEU A 109 8.34 -3.63 -5.82
N VAL A 110 8.65 -4.86 -5.40
CA VAL A 110 8.14 -5.43 -4.14
C VAL A 110 8.56 -4.57 -2.96
N LYS A 111 9.84 -4.17 -2.89
CA LYS A 111 10.36 -3.31 -1.82
C LYS A 111 9.62 -1.97 -1.76
N LEU A 112 9.41 -1.34 -2.91
CA LEU A 112 8.70 -0.06 -3.01
C LEU A 112 7.24 -0.17 -2.59
N LEU A 113 6.55 -1.24 -2.99
CA LEU A 113 5.17 -1.49 -2.61
C LEU A 113 5.03 -1.71 -1.11
N ALA A 114 5.89 -2.53 -0.50
CA ALA A 114 5.90 -2.74 0.94
C ALA A 114 6.14 -1.42 1.69
N LYS A 115 7.12 -0.62 1.26
CA LYS A 115 7.38 0.70 1.86
C LYS A 115 6.20 1.66 1.74
N CYS A 116 5.57 1.72 0.57
CA CYS A 116 4.40 2.54 0.33
C CYS A 116 3.25 2.13 1.25
N TYR A 117 2.99 0.83 1.36
CA TYR A 117 1.94 0.30 2.22
C TYR A 117 2.21 0.63 3.69
N CYS A 118 3.42 0.38 4.21
CA CYS A 118 3.78 0.72 5.58
C CYS A 118 3.57 2.21 5.87
N LYS A 119 3.94 3.10 4.93
CA LYS A 119 3.72 4.54 5.09
C LYS A 119 2.25 4.89 5.21
N ILE A 120 1.40 4.32 4.34
CA ILE A 120 -0.06 4.51 4.41
C ILE A 120 -0.59 4.00 5.77
N ARG A 121 -0.15 2.83 6.21
CA ARG A 121 -0.58 2.22 7.47
C ARG A 121 -0.18 3.05 8.69
N LEU A 122 1.04 3.58 8.73
CA LEU A 122 1.51 4.47 9.79
C LEU A 122 0.71 5.79 9.83
N HIS A 123 0.39 6.38 8.68
CA HIS A 123 -0.49 7.55 8.63
C HIS A 123 -1.90 7.25 9.14
N HIS A 124 -2.44 6.06 8.82
CA HIS A 124 -3.72 5.60 9.35
C HIS A 124 -3.69 5.50 10.88
N LEU A 125 -2.70 4.81 11.44
CA LEU A 125 -2.52 4.70 12.89
C LEU A 125 -2.37 6.07 13.55
N GLY A 126 -1.54 6.95 12.97
CA GLY A 126 -1.38 8.31 13.50
C GLY A 126 -2.69 9.09 13.52
N LYS A 127 -3.55 8.92 12.51
CA LYS A 127 -4.89 9.52 12.49
C LYS A 127 -5.81 8.92 13.56
N GLU A 128 -5.79 7.60 13.74
CA GLU A 128 -6.58 6.92 14.77
C GLU A 128 -6.19 7.40 16.17
N GLU A 129 -4.89 7.43 16.48
CA GLU A 129 -4.38 7.91 17.76
C GLU A 129 -4.68 9.39 17.98
N SER A 130 -4.52 10.24 16.96
CA SER A 130 -4.91 11.66 17.06
C SER A 130 -6.41 11.83 17.34
N THR A 131 -7.26 10.96 16.75
CA THR A 131 -8.71 11.00 16.98
C THR A 131 -9.07 10.53 18.41
N LYS A 132 -8.34 9.56 18.95
CA LYS A 132 -8.51 9.12 20.35
C LYS A 132 -8.14 10.23 21.35
N VAL A 133 -7.04 10.93 21.10
CA VAL A 133 -6.54 11.98 22.02
C VAL A 133 -7.34 13.29 21.90
N CYS A 134 -7.63 13.74 20.69
CA CYS A 134 -8.26 15.04 20.45
C CYS A 134 -9.78 14.98 20.26
N GLY A 135 -10.38 13.79 20.19
CA GLY A 135 -11.80 13.59 19.87
C GLY A 135 -12.16 13.84 18.39
N LEU A 136 -13.46 13.83 18.08
CA LEU A 136 -13.96 14.16 16.74
C LEU A 136 -13.77 15.65 16.48
N ASN A 137 -13.08 15.98 15.39
CA ASN A 137 -12.83 17.35 15.00
C ASN A 137 -14.12 17.99 14.46
N VAL A 138 -14.95 18.57 15.34
CA VAL A 138 -16.30 19.10 15.08
C VAL A 138 -16.34 20.03 13.83
N ARG A 139 -15.26 20.79 13.57
CA ARG A 139 -15.14 21.67 12.39
C ARG A 139 -15.14 20.95 11.03
N LYS A 140 -14.78 19.67 10.97
CA LYS A 140 -14.85 18.86 9.73
C LYS A 140 -16.16 18.08 9.59
N THR A 141 -16.84 17.83 10.70
CA THR A 141 -18.10 17.07 10.77
C THR A 141 -19.32 17.93 10.44
N LEU A 142 -19.25 19.24 10.70
CA LEU A 142 -20.23 20.22 10.21
C LEU A 142 -20.02 20.45 8.72
N SER A 143 -20.58 19.56 7.90
CA SER A 143 -20.66 19.73 6.45
C SER A 143 -21.41 21.02 6.10
N LYS A 144 -21.22 21.51 4.86
CA LYS A 144 -21.96 22.64 4.30
C LYS A 144 -23.49 22.53 4.49
N LEU A 145 -24.06 21.33 4.65
CA LEU A 145 -25.47 21.13 4.99
C LEU A 145 -25.90 21.76 6.32
N VAL A 146 -25.01 21.88 7.31
CA VAL A 146 -25.32 22.59 8.56
C VAL A 146 -25.17 24.10 8.38
N LEU A 147 -24.22 24.55 7.56
CA LEU A 147 -24.01 25.98 7.26
C LEU A 147 -25.13 26.57 6.37
N PHE A 148 -25.73 25.77 5.49
CA PHE A 148 -26.77 26.18 4.54
C PHE A 148 -28.17 25.67 4.92
N LYS A 149 -28.39 25.23 6.17
CA LYS A 149 -29.67 24.61 6.55
C LYS A 149 -30.88 25.57 6.45
N ASN A 150 -30.65 26.85 6.19
CA ASN A 150 -31.66 27.90 6.03
C ASN A 150 -31.29 28.93 4.92
N GLN A 151 -30.52 28.56 3.89
CA GLN A 151 -30.32 29.36 2.66
C GLN A 151 -30.97 28.64 1.49
#